data_AF-A0A732IIW7-F1
#
_entry.id   AF-A0A732IIW7-F1
#
_cell.length_a   1.000
_cell.length_b   1.000
_cell.length_c   1.000
_cell.angle_alpha   90.00
_cell.angle_beta   90.00
_cell.angle_gamma   90.00
#
_symmetry.space_group_name_H-M   'P 1'
#
loop_
_entity.id
_entity.type
_entity.pdbx_description
1 polymer ?
#
loop_
_entity_poly.entity_id
_entity_poly.type
_entity_poly.pdbx_seq_one_letter_code
_entity_poly.pdbx_strand_id
1 'polypeptide(L)'
;PVAHTGVRKLADRQAVEQWMRGRSELWVQPKVDGVAVTLVYQNGKLTRAISRGNGLQGEDWTPKIRLIPSIPQTTQGALANAVLQGEIFLQREGHIQQRMGGMNARSKVAGMLMRQDNASALNSLGIFIWAWPDGPANMPERLSQLAKAGFSLTNKYTLAVKDASEVERARQSWLTSALPFVTDGVVIRMAKEPASQHWRPGQGDWLAAWKYPPVAQVAQVSAIQFSVGKSGKITVVASLVPVILDDKRVQRVNIGSVKRWEAWDIAPGDQILVSLAGQGIPRLDEVVWRSRERSKPVPPDSHFNSLTCFYASATCQEQFISRLIWLGSRSALGLDGMGEASWRALHQTHRFEHIFSWLTLTSAQIANTPGFAKGKSEQIWRQFNLARRQPFTRWIMAMDIPLTQAALQASGDRSWEQLLMRTEQHWRQLPATGERRAGRVIDWRNNLQIKALSRWLAAQHIPGFGS
;
A
#
# COMPACT_ATOMS: atom_id res chain seq x y z
N PRO A 1 -20.08 -10.37 -1.22
CA PRO A 1 -21.55 -10.17 -1.19
C PRO A 1 -21.94 -8.85 -1.85
N VAL A 2 -21.31 -7.74 -1.46
CA VAL A 2 -21.45 -6.43 -2.08
C VAL A 2 -20.05 -5.80 -2.20
N ALA A 3 -19.74 -5.15 -3.32
CA ALA A 3 -18.44 -4.54 -3.55
C ALA A 3 -18.23 -3.31 -2.64
N HIS A 4 -16.98 -2.97 -2.34
CA HIS A 4 -16.64 -1.69 -1.73
C HIS A 4 -16.36 -0.66 -2.84
N THR A 5 -17.05 0.47 -2.81
CA THR A 5 -16.95 1.52 -3.84
C THR A 5 -15.81 2.50 -3.58
N GLY A 6 -15.51 2.77 -2.32
CA GLY A 6 -14.64 3.88 -1.93
C GLY A 6 -15.38 5.22 -1.98
N VAL A 7 -14.64 6.32 -1.85
CA VAL A 7 -15.20 7.67 -1.75
C VAL A 7 -14.40 8.64 -2.61
N ARG A 8 -15.09 9.57 -3.29
CA ARG A 8 -14.44 10.67 -4.00
C ARG A 8 -13.81 11.62 -2.99
N LYS A 9 -12.58 12.07 -3.25
CA LYS A 9 -11.88 13.03 -2.37
C LYS A 9 -12.15 14.46 -2.84
N LEU A 10 -12.62 15.31 -1.94
CA LEU A 10 -12.83 16.73 -2.18
C LEU A 10 -11.73 17.52 -1.45
N ALA A 11 -11.11 18.46 -2.17
CA ALA A 11 -9.93 19.17 -1.69
C ALA A 11 -10.26 20.26 -0.67
N ASP A 12 -11.36 20.97 -0.90
CA ASP A 12 -11.74 22.18 -0.17
C ASP A 12 -13.26 22.34 -0.11
N ARG A 13 -13.68 23.43 0.55
CA ARG A 13 -15.10 23.79 0.70
C ARG A 13 -15.79 24.04 -0.64
N GLN A 14 -15.12 24.65 -1.62
CA GLN A 14 -15.71 24.93 -2.93
C GLN A 14 -16.01 23.63 -3.68
N ALA A 15 -15.12 22.63 -3.60
CA ALA A 15 -15.35 21.30 -4.15
C ALA A 15 -16.52 20.59 -3.44
N VAL A 16 -16.72 20.81 -2.14
CA VAL A 16 -17.91 20.34 -1.41
C VAL A 16 -19.18 20.99 -1.95
N GLU A 17 -19.21 22.32 -2.06
CA GLU A 17 -20.35 23.04 -2.62
C GLU A 17 -20.70 22.56 -4.03
N GLN A 18 -19.69 22.43 -4.90
CA GLN A 18 -19.88 21.91 -6.25
C GLN A 18 -20.41 20.47 -6.27
N TRP A 19 -19.91 19.60 -5.39
CA TRP A 19 -20.41 18.24 -5.28
C TRP A 19 -21.84 18.20 -4.74
N MET A 20 -22.24 19.10 -3.84
CA MET A 20 -23.61 19.15 -3.31
C MET A 20 -24.63 19.73 -4.31
N ARG A 21 -24.19 20.52 -5.31
CA ARG A 21 -25.10 21.10 -6.32
C ARG A 21 -25.91 20.01 -7.04
N GLY A 22 -27.22 20.22 -7.08
CA GLY A 22 -28.18 19.32 -7.72
C GLY A 22 -28.45 18.01 -6.95
N ARG A 23 -27.94 17.87 -5.72
CA ARG A 23 -28.20 16.72 -4.85
C ARG A 23 -29.05 17.14 -3.66
N SER A 24 -29.95 16.27 -3.23
CA SER A 24 -30.85 16.46 -2.08
C SER A 24 -30.69 15.32 -1.07
N GLU A 25 -31.28 15.49 0.12
CA GLU A 25 -31.26 14.50 1.21
C GLU A 25 -29.84 14.06 1.57
N LEU A 26 -29.00 15.06 1.85
CA LEU A 26 -27.59 14.85 2.15
C LEU A 26 -27.39 14.65 3.66
N TRP A 27 -26.42 13.79 3.96
CA TRP A 27 -26.04 13.45 5.33
C TRP A 27 -24.52 13.53 5.45
N VAL A 28 -24.05 13.90 6.64
CA VAL A 28 -22.64 13.95 6.99
C VAL A 28 -22.35 12.97 8.12
N GLN A 29 -21.21 12.29 8.02
CA GLN A 29 -20.71 11.34 9.00
C GLN A 29 -19.23 11.64 9.29
N PRO A 30 -18.72 11.36 10.51
CA PRO A 30 -17.30 11.43 10.76
C PRO A 30 -16.61 10.37 9.90
N LYS A 31 -15.50 10.75 9.28
CA LYS A 31 -14.68 9.80 8.56
C LYS A 31 -13.79 9.08 9.57
N VAL A 32 -14.34 8.03 10.19
CA VAL A 32 -13.66 7.21 11.20
C VAL A 32 -12.40 6.60 10.61
N ASP A 33 -11.27 6.72 11.32
CA ASP A 33 -9.99 6.18 10.85
C ASP A 33 -9.75 4.76 11.37
N GLY A 34 -9.91 3.80 10.47
CA GLY A 34 -9.81 2.38 10.79
C GLY A 34 -9.58 1.51 9.56
N VAL A 35 -10.14 0.31 9.59
CA VAL A 35 -10.13 -0.62 8.46
C VAL A 35 -11.54 -1.07 8.09
N ALA A 36 -11.85 -1.01 6.81
CA ALA A 36 -13.16 -1.39 6.30
C ALA A 36 -13.40 -2.91 6.39
N VAL A 37 -14.62 -3.27 6.80
CA VAL A 37 -15.11 -4.65 6.96
C VAL A 37 -16.51 -4.78 6.35
N THR A 38 -16.84 -5.99 5.90
CA THR A 38 -18.20 -6.39 5.56
C THR A 38 -18.68 -7.46 6.53
N LEU A 39 -19.79 -7.21 7.21
CA LEU A 39 -20.49 -8.17 8.06
C LEU A 39 -21.65 -8.78 7.27
N VAL A 40 -21.85 -10.08 7.40
CA VAL A 40 -22.96 -10.80 6.79
C VAL A 40 -23.72 -11.51 7.90
N TYR A 41 -24.97 -11.08 8.10
CA TYR A 41 -25.94 -11.73 8.97
C TYR A 41 -26.89 -12.58 8.15
N GLN A 42 -27.11 -13.81 8.59
CA GLN A 42 -28.09 -14.72 8.01
C GLN A 42 -28.85 -15.40 9.14
N ASN A 43 -30.18 -15.42 9.04
CA ASN A 43 -31.07 -15.96 10.08
C ASN A 43 -30.75 -15.40 11.48
N GLY A 44 -30.41 -14.11 11.54
CA GLY A 44 -30.11 -13.40 12.78
C GLY A 44 -28.76 -13.71 13.41
N LYS A 45 -27.83 -14.38 12.69
CA LYS A 45 -26.48 -14.70 13.21
C LYS A 45 -25.39 -14.16 12.28
N LEU A 46 -24.29 -13.69 12.87
CA LEU A 46 -23.09 -13.29 12.13
C LEU A 46 -22.40 -14.52 11.50
N THR A 47 -22.56 -14.69 10.19
CA THR A 47 -22.00 -15.85 9.46
C THR A 47 -20.66 -15.56 8.83
N ARG A 48 -20.41 -14.34 8.35
CA ARG A 48 -19.14 -13.94 7.75
C ARG A 48 -18.74 -12.52 8.12
N ALA A 49 -17.44 -12.30 8.29
CA ALA A 49 -16.83 -10.98 8.34
C ALA A 49 -15.62 -10.92 7.42
N ILE A 50 -15.63 -10.02 6.44
CA ILE A 50 -14.70 -10.02 5.31
C ILE A 50 -13.98 -8.67 5.27
N SER A 51 -12.65 -8.69 5.14
CA SER A 51 -11.88 -7.46 4.94
C SER A 51 -12.20 -6.83 3.59
N ARG A 52 -11.90 -5.54 3.41
CA ARG A 52 -12.12 -4.88 2.10
C ARG A 52 -11.28 -5.48 0.97
N GLY A 53 -10.04 -5.89 1.22
CA GLY A 53 -9.08 -6.33 0.21
C GLY A 53 -9.01 -5.38 -1.01
N ASN A 54 -9.26 -5.91 -2.21
CA ASN A 54 -9.29 -5.11 -3.45
C ASN A 54 -10.65 -4.45 -3.76
N GLY A 55 -11.61 -4.59 -2.85
CA GLY A 55 -13.00 -4.11 -2.98
C GLY A 55 -13.97 -5.11 -3.63
N LEU A 56 -13.47 -6.22 -4.19
CA LEU A 56 -14.26 -7.35 -4.69
C LEU A 56 -13.98 -8.63 -3.90
N GLN A 57 -12.72 -8.85 -3.52
CA GLN A 57 -12.22 -9.98 -2.76
C GLN A 57 -11.43 -9.47 -1.57
N GLY A 58 -11.61 -10.12 -0.42
CA GLY A 58 -10.95 -9.81 0.83
C GLY A 58 -10.67 -11.06 1.65
N GLU A 59 -10.03 -10.85 2.79
CA GLU A 59 -9.66 -11.93 3.72
C GLU A 59 -10.84 -12.26 4.64
N ASP A 60 -10.94 -13.53 5.03
CA ASP A 60 -11.88 -13.95 6.06
C ASP A 60 -11.36 -13.52 7.44
N TRP A 61 -12.05 -12.58 8.06
CA TRP A 61 -11.79 -12.10 9.41
C TRP A 61 -12.82 -12.59 10.42
N THR A 62 -13.73 -13.50 10.03
CA THR A 62 -14.81 -14.01 10.89
C THR A 62 -14.32 -14.48 12.26
N PRO A 63 -13.23 -15.28 12.37
CA PRO A 63 -12.76 -15.73 13.68
C PRO A 63 -12.37 -14.58 14.62
N LYS A 64 -11.79 -13.49 14.08
CA LYS A 64 -11.33 -12.34 14.88
C LYS A 64 -12.46 -11.36 15.19
N ILE A 65 -13.31 -11.09 14.22
CA ILE A 65 -14.46 -10.18 14.39
C ILE A 65 -15.44 -10.72 15.42
N ARG A 66 -15.62 -12.04 15.53
CA ARG A 66 -16.43 -12.67 16.59
C ARG A 66 -15.92 -12.41 18.01
N LEU A 67 -14.64 -12.05 18.16
CA LEU A 67 -14.03 -11.72 19.45
C LEU A 67 -14.14 -10.23 19.80
N ILE A 68 -14.65 -9.38 18.90
CA ILE A 68 -14.80 -7.95 19.16
C ILE A 68 -16.14 -7.71 19.88
N PRO A 69 -16.14 -7.26 21.15
CA PRO A 69 -17.37 -7.15 21.95
C PRO A 69 -18.39 -6.15 21.40
N SER A 70 -17.93 -5.11 20.70
CA SER A 70 -18.79 -4.07 20.12
C SER A 70 -19.58 -4.53 18.89
N ILE A 71 -19.34 -5.75 18.39
CA ILE A 71 -20.03 -6.31 17.23
C ILE A 71 -21.10 -7.30 17.70
N PRO A 72 -22.40 -7.00 17.50
CA PRO A 72 -23.48 -7.92 17.83
C PRO A 72 -23.32 -9.26 17.10
N GLN A 73 -23.32 -10.36 17.85
CA GLN A 73 -23.24 -11.70 17.25
C GLN A 73 -24.58 -12.16 16.67
N THR A 74 -25.66 -11.55 17.15
CA THR A 74 -27.02 -11.80 16.68
C THR A 74 -27.76 -10.50 16.38
N THR A 75 -28.67 -10.56 15.42
CA THR A 75 -29.54 -9.46 14.98
C THR A 75 -30.96 -9.98 14.78
N GLN A 76 -31.93 -9.07 14.71
CA GLN A 76 -33.34 -9.38 14.55
C GLN A 76 -34.00 -8.48 13.49
N GLY A 77 -35.25 -8.80 13.12
CA GLY A 77 -36.05 -8.02 12.17
C GLY A 77 -35.36 -7.89 10.81
N ALA A 78 -35.37 -6.69 10.25
CA ALA A 78 -34.76 -6.40 8.95
C ALA A 78 -33.25 -6.70 8.89
N LEU A 79 -32.55 -6.71 10.03
CA LEU A 79 -31.12 -7.05 10.09
C LEU A 79 -30.84 -8.55 10.20
N ALA A 80 -31.86 -9.41 10.32
CA ALA A 80 -31.66 -10.85 10.43
C ALA A 80 -31.00 -11.44 9.18
N ASN A 81 -31.25 -10.85 8.02
CA ASN A 81 -30.64 -11.21 6.74
C ASN A 81 -30.08 -9.93 6.09
N ALA A 82 -28.93 -9.47 6.57
CA ALA A 82 -28.35 -8.21 6.14
C ALA A 82 -26.86 -8.35 5.81
N VAL A 83 -26.43 -7.59 4.81
CA VAL A 83 -25.04 -7.26 4.57
C VAL A 83 -24.82 -5.86 5.12
N LEU A 84 -23.84 -5.67 5.98
CA LEU A 84 -23.45 -4.36 6.49
C LEU A 84 -22.00 -4.09 6.10
N GLN A 85 -21.68 -2.86 5.73
CA GLN A 85 -20.31 -2.40 5.55
C GLN A 85 -20.00 -1.33 6.58
N GLY A 86 -18.84 -1.46 7.22
CA GLY A 86 -18.44 -0.62 8.32
C GLY A 86 -16.93 -0.43 8.40
N GLU A 87 -16.51 0.37 9.36
CA GLU A 87 -15.10 0.58 9.70
C GLU A 87 -14.86 0.02 11.10
N ILE A 88 -13.92 -0.92 11.22
CA ILE A 88 -13.38 -1.32 12.53
C ILE A 88 -12.33 -0.29 12.92
N PHE A 89 -12.45 0.25 14.13
CA PHE A 89 -11.59 1.33 14.60
C PHE A 89 -11.09 1.07 16.03
N LEU A 90 -10.09 1.83 16.44
CA LEU A 90 -9.55 1.78 17.80
C LEU A 90 -10.37 2.68 18.72
N GLN A 91 -11.03 2.11 19.75
CA GLN A 91 -11.78 2.89 20.73
C GLN A 91 -10.84 3.77 21.54
N ARG A 92 -11.11 5.07 21.55
CA ARG A 92 -10.35 6.09 22.26
C ARG A 92 -11.32 7.14 22.79
N GLU A 93 -11.92 6.86 23.93
CA GLU A 93 -12.77 7.82 24.64
C GLU A 93 -12.00 9.11 24.92
N GLY A 94 -12.66 10.25 24.72
CA GLY A 94 -12.06 11.56 24.96
C GLY A 94 -11.08 12.03 23.88
N HIS A 95 -10.96 11.34 22.75
CA HIS A 95 -10.01 11.70 21.69
C HIS A 95 -10.38 13.02 21.03
N ILE A 96 -9.45 13.99 20.99
CA ILE A 96 -9.62 15.27 20.31
C ILE A 96 -8.63 15.33 19.14
N GLN A 97 -9.15 15.19 17.92
CA GLN A 97 -8.32 15.06 16.71
C GLN A 97 -7.33 16.21 16.51
N GLN A 98 -7.72 17.46 16.76
CA GLN A 98 -6.84 18.62 16.60
C GLN A 98 -5.62 18.58 17.56
N ARG A 99 -5.77 18.00 18.74
CA ARG A 99 -4.74 17.98 19.79
C ARG A 99 -3.92 16.71 19.79
N MET A 100 -4.57 15.58 19.52
CA MET A 100 -4.00 14.23 19.68
C MET A 100 -3.62 13.57 18.36
N GLY A 101 -4.13 14.10 17.23
CA GLY A 101 -3.83 13.59 15.91
C GLY A 101 -4.36 12.16 15.64
N GLY A 102 -3.87 11.52 14.59
CA GLY A 102 -4.31 10.23 14.07
C GLY A 102 -3.89 9.00 14.90
N MET A 103 -2.90 9.14 15.80
CA MET A 103 -2.41 8.06 16.68
C MET A 103 -2.05 6.74 15.97
N ASN A 104 -1.83 6.77 14.64
CA ASN A 104 -1.64 5.61 13.78
C ASN A 104 -2.70 4.53 14.03
N ALA A 105 -3.92 4.97 14.39
CA ALA A 105 -5.00 4.12 14.87
C ALA A 105 -5.34 3.05 13.83
N ARG A 106 -5.51 3.46 12.57
CA ARG A 106 -5.70 2.55 11.44
C ARG A 106 -4.66 1.43 11.35
N SER A 107 -3.37 1.76 11.45
CA SER A 107 -2.31 0.74 11.36
C SER A 107 -2.28 -0.16 12.58
N LYS A 108 -2.62 0.36 13.77
CA LYS A 108 -2.80 -0.45 14.99
C LYS A 108 -3.93 -1.45 14.80
N VAL A 109 -5.09 -1.01 14.31
CA VAL A 109 -6.24 -1.89 14.02
C VAL A 109 -5.88 -2.94 12.98
N ALA A 110 -5.27 -2.54 11.86
CA ALA A 110 -4.81 -3.47 10.83
C ALA A 110 -3.84 -4.51 11.40
N GLY A 111 -2.84 -4.05 12.16
CA GLY A 111 -1.88 -4.93 12.82
C GLY A 111 -2.54 -5.89 13.81
N MET A 112 -3.55 -5.45 14.57
CA MET A 112 -4.33 -6.32 15.45
C MET A 112 -5.09 -7.38 14.65
N LEU A 113 -5.76 -7.01 13.56
CA LEU A 113 -6.51 -7.97 12.74
C LEU A 113 -5.64 -8.88 11.89
N MET A 114 -4.33 -8.61 11.74
CA MET A 114 -3.39 -9.48 11.00
C MET A 114 -2.61 -10.46 11.90
N ARG A 115 -2.47 -10.18 13.20
CA ARG A 115 -1.76 -11.08 14.16
C ARG A 115 -2.52 -12.39 14.38
N GLN A 116 -1.81 -13.48 14.65
CA GLN A 116 -2.42 -14.79 14.94
C GLN A 116 -3.00 -14.85 16.36
N ASP A 117 -2.27 -14.39 17.38
CA ASP A 117 -2.69 -14.48 18.79
C ASP A 117 -2.76 -13.12 19.48
N ASN A 118 -3.96 -12.51 19.54
CA ASN A 118 -4.14 -11.21 20.21
C ASN A 118 -5.57 -10.93 20.69
N ALA A 119 -6.31 -11.95 21.13
CA ALA A 119 -7.72 -11.83 21.49
C ALA A 119 -8.00 -10.66 22.46
N SER A 120 -7.17 -10.44 23.48
CA SER A 120 -7.34 -9.35 24.44
C SER A 120 -7.23 -7.95 23.82
N ALA A 121 -6.42 -7.77 22.78
CA ALA A 121 -6.28 -6.48 22.10
C ALA A 121 -7.54 -6.11 21.32
N LEU A 122 -8.33 -7.10 20.87
CA LEU A 122 -9.56 -6.92 20.11
C LEU A 122 -10.69 -6.28 20.94
N ASN A 123 -10.61 -6.37 22.27
CA ASN A 123 -11.53 -5.68 23.18
C ASN A 123 -11.47 -4.15 23.08
N SER A 124 -10.38 -3.61 22.55
CA SER A 124 -10.22 -2.17 22.31
C SER A 124 -10.77 -1.70 20.96
N LEU A 125 -11.44 -2.59 20.21
CA LEU A 125 -11.96 -2.29 18.88
C LEU A 125 -13.46 -1.97 18.89
N GLY A 126 -13.81 -0.94 18.13
CA GLY A 126 -15.17 -0.51 17.86
C GLY A 126 -15.57 -0.77 16.41
N ILE A 127 -16.85 -0.65 16.10
CA ILE A 127 -17.36 -0.67 14.72
C ILE A 127 -18.25 0.53 14.44
N PHE A 128 -18.09 1.14 13.27
CA PHE A 128 -18.97 2.17 12.74
C PHE A 128 -19.58 1.68 11.42
N ILE A 129 -20.90 1.42 11.39
CA ILE A 129 -21.57 0.97 10.16
C ILE A 129 -21.84 2.19 9.28
N TRP A 130 -21.25 2.23 8.09
CA TRP A 130 -21.46 3.33 7.14
C TRP A 130 -22.34 2.93 5.96
N ALA A 131 -22.58 1.65 5.69
CA ALA A 131 -23.57 1.25 4.70
C ALA A 131 -24.36 0.00 5.09
N TRP A 132 -25.64 0.02 4.70
CA TRP A 132 -26.53 -1.12 4.68
C TRP A 132 -27.14 -1.18 3.27
N PRO A 133 -26.47 -1.87 2.32
CA PRO A 133 -26.81 -1.88 0.91
C PRO A 133 -28.29 -2.19 0.60
N ASP A 134 -28.89 -3.13 1.32
CA ASP A 134 -30.29 -3.55 1.14
C ASP A 134 -31.20 -3.07 2.29
N GLY A 135 -30.80 -2.00 2.99
CA GLY A 135 -31.56 -1.42 4.10
C GLY A 135 -32.62 -0.41 3.66
N PRO A 136 -33.44 0.09 4.61
CA PRO A 136 -34.47 1.09 4.33
C PRO A 136 -33.91 2.31 3.58
N ALA A 137 -34.63 2.82 2.58
CA ALA A 137 -34.22 4.01 1.83
C ALA A 137 -34.28 5.28 2.68
N ASN A 138 -35.22 5.33 3.64
CA ASN A 138 -35.35 6.42 4.60
C ASN A 138 -34.19 6.37 5.60
N MET A 139 -33.35 7.40 5.62
CA MET A 139 -32.16 7.42 6.47
C MET A 139 -32.50 7.43 7.98
N PRO A 140 -33.43 8.26 8.51
CA PRO A 140 -33.84 8.17 9.91
C PRO A 140 -34.28 6.77 10.35
N GLU A 141 -35.10 6.09 9.54
CA GLU A 141 -35.53 4.72 9.81
C GLU A 141 -34.33 3.76 9.83
N ARG A 142 -33.46 3.83 8.82
CA ARG A 142 -32.23 3.03 8.71
C ARG A 142 -31.35 3.20 9.96
N LEU A 143 -31.13 4.43 10.41
CA LEU A 143 -30.31 4.76 11.58
C LEU A 143 -30.93 4.22 12.87
N SER A 144 -32.25 4.37 13.03
CA SER A 144 -33.01 3.84 14.17
C SER A 144 -32.92 2.31 14.26
N GLN A 145 -33.11 1.61 13.13
CA GLN A 145 -33.00 0.15 13.07
C GLN A 145 -31.57 -0.34 13.37
N LEU A 146 -30.55 0.33 12.84
CA LEU A 146 -29.15 0.03 13.17
C LEU A 146 -28.86 0.21 14.67
N ALA A 147 -29.35 1.29 15.27
CA ALA A 147 -29.16 1.55 16.70
C ALA A 147 -29.83 0.47 17.56
N LYS A 148 -31.07 0.07 17.25
CA LYS A 148 -31.80 -1.02 17.93
C LYS A 148 -31.06 -2.36 17.85
N ALA A 149 -30.33 -2.59 16.76
CA ALA A 149 -29.51 -3.79 16.58
C ALA A 149 -28.14 -3.72 17.27
N GLY A 150 -27.80 -2.63 17.97
CA GLY A 150 -26.55 -2.46 18.71
C GLY A 150 -25.51 -1.57 18.01
N PHE A 151 -25.78 -1.04 16.82
CA PHE A 151 -24.88 -0.14 16.08
C PHE A 151 -25.19 1.35 16.36
N SER A 152 -25.17 1.73 17.64
CA SER A 152 -25.61 3.04 18.12
C SER A 152 -24.78 4.23 17.61
N LEU A 153 -23.48 4.03 17.35
CA LEU A 153 -22.59 5.09 16.87
C LEU A 153 -23.03 5.65 15.52
N THR A 154 -23.52 4.81 14.61
CA THR A 154 -23.98 5.25 13.30
C THR A 154 -25.15 6.23 13.44
N ASN A 155 -26.11 5.94 14.31
CA ASN A 155 -27.24 6.83 14.56
C ASN A 155 -26.79 8.15 15.22
N LYS A 156 -25.87 8.08 16.20
CA LYS A 156 -25.39 9.26 16.94
C LYS A 156 -24.65 10.27 16.06
N TYR A 157 -23.89 9.80 15.07
CA TYR A 157 -22.98 10.65 14.30
C TYR A 157 -23.34 10.82 12.82
N THR A 158 -24.53 10.38 12.40
CA THR A 158 -25.04 10.67 11.05
C THR A 158 -26.02 11.83 11.11
N LEU A 159 -25.63 12.99 10.59
CA LEU A 159 -26.38 14.23 10.69
C LEU A 159 -26.91 14.66 9.33
N ALA A 160 -28.17 15.11 9.26
CA ALA A 160 -28.71 15.72 8.05
C ALA A 160 -28.03 17.07 7.80
N VAL A 161 -27.74 17.37 6.53
CA VAL A 161 -27.12 18.63 6.11
C VAL A 161 -27.79 19.18 4.85
N LYS A 162 -27.95 20.50 4.81
CA LYS A 162 -28.57 21.22 3.68
C LYS A 162 -27.55 21.84 2.74
N ASP A 163 -26.41 22.25 3.28
CA ASP A 163 -25.39 22.99 2.54
C ASP A 163 -23.97 22.72 3.08
N ALA A 164 -22.96 23.24 2.36
CA ALA A 164 -21.57 23.06 2.71
C ALA A 164 -21.17 23.72 4.03
N SER A 165 -21.90 24.76 4.48
CA SER A 165 -21.65 25.40 5.77
C SER A 165 -22.06 24.49 6.92
N GLU A 166 -23.14 23.72 6.78
CA GLU A 166 -23.52 22.71 7.77
C GLU A 166 -22.50 21.56 7.83
N VAL A 167 -22.01 21.12 6.67
CA VAL A 167 -20.93 20.12 6.58
C VAL A 167 -19.66 20.63 7.25
N GLU A 168 -19.27 21.88 7.00
CA GLU A 168 -18.10 22.50 7.61
C GLU A 168 -18.23 22.63 9.13
N ARG A 169 -19.42 23.02 9.63
CA ARG A 169 -19.70 23.06 11.07
C ARG A 169 -19.54 21.69 11.71
N ALA A 170 -20.10 20.64 11.12
CA ALA A 170 -19.94 19.27 11.60
C ALA A 170 -18.47 18.83 11.58
N ARG A 171 -17.77 19.08 10.48
CA ARG A 171 -16.33 18.79 10.32
C ARG A 171 -15.50 19.51 11.38
N GLN A 172 -15.74 20.79 11.63
CA GLN A 172 -15.00 21.56 12.62
C GLN A 172 -15.30 21.08 14.04
N SER A 173 -16.56 20.79 14.35
CA SER A 173 -16.96 20.24 15.65
C SER A 173 -16.23 18.92 15.93
N TRP A 174 -16.23 17.97 14.99
CA TRP A 174 -15.53 16.69 15.17
C TRP A 174 -14.00 16.79 15.16
N LEU A 175 -13.43 17.87 14.62
CA LEU A 175 -12.00 18.15 14.71
C LEU A 175 -11.60 18.60 16.13
N THR A 176 -12.45 19.39 16.80
CA THR A 176 -12.11 20.06 18.06
C THR A 176 -12.73 19.45 19.32
N SER A 177 -13.78 18.63 19.16
CA SER A 177 -14.50 18.01 20.27
C SER A 177 -14.00 16.59 20.57
N ALA A 178 -14.26 16.13 21.80
CA ALA A 178 -13.96 14.78 22.21
C ALA A 178 -14.85 13.75 21.49
N LEU A 179 -14.24 12.72 20.93
CA LEU A 179 -14.88 11.60 20.25
C LEU A 179 -14.41 10.27 20.85
N PRO A 180 -15.16 9.17 20.64
CA PRO A 180 -14.76 7.83 21.08
C PRO A 180 -13.78 7.15 20.10
N PHE A 181 -13.32 7.86 19.07
CA PHE A 181 -12.47 7.34 18.01
C PHE A 181 -11.70 8.45 17.28
N VAL A 182 -10.68 8.03 16.54
CA VAL A 182 -9.90 8.88 15.63
C VAL A 182 -10.69 9.14 14.34
N THR A 183 -10.58 10.35 13.78
CA THR A 183 -11.21 10.72 12.50
C THR A 183 -10.22 11.42 11.57
N ASP A 184 -10.32 11.20 10.25
CA ASP A 184 -9.46 11.89 9.27
C ASP A 184 -10.23 12.90 8.40
N GLY A 185 -11.45 13.24 8.79
CA GLY A 185 -12.32 14.22 8.14
C GLY A 185 -13.79 13.86 8.26
N VAL A 186 -14.55 14.17 7.21
CA VAL A 186 -15.97 13.82 7.10
C VAL A 186 -16.28 13.10 5.79
N VAL A 187 -17.35 12.31 5.80
CA VAL A 187 -17.99 11.74 4.62
C VAL A 187 -19.36 12.38 4.44
N ILE A 188 -19.63 12.88 3.25
CA ILE A 188 -20.92 13.40 2.82
C ILE A 188 -21.55 12.35 1.91
N ARG A 189 -22.82 12.07 2.11
CA ARG A 189 -23.54 11.04 1.37
C ARG A 189 -24.94 11.48 1.00
N MET A 190 -25.43 10.93 -0.11
CA MET A 190 -26.86 10.96 -0.43
C MET A 190 -27.60 9.89 0.38
N ALA A 191 -28.86 10.15 0.73
CA ALA A 191 -29.74 9.14 1.32
C ALA A 191 -30.01 7.98 0.34
N LYS A 192 -30.28 8.33 -0.92
CA LYS A 192 -30.55 7.38 -2.00
C LYS A 192 -29.25 6.97 -2.70
N GLU A 193 -28.99 5.67 -2.69
CA GLU A 193 -27.81 5.05 -3.31
C GLU A 193 -28.25 4.13 -4.46
N PRO A 194 -27.42 3.91 -5.48
CA PRO A 194 -27.69 2.90 -6.50
C PRO A 194 -27.81 1.51 -5.88
N ALA A 195 -28.57 0.62 -6.51
CA ALA A 195 -28.69 -0.76 -6.06
C ALA A 195 -27.31 -1.43 -5.90
N SER A 196 -27.15 -2.17 -4.80
CA SER A 196 -25.88 -2.76 -4.33
C SER A 196 -25.18 -3.65 -5.38
N GLN A 197 -25.95 -4.31 -6.24
CA GLN A 197 -25.47 -5.12 -7.36
C GLN A 197 -24.62 -4.35 -8.38
N HIS A 198 -24.84 -3.03 -8.51
CA HIS A 198 -24.10 -2.16 -9.43
C HIS A 198 -22.85 -1.55 -8.80
N TRP A 199 -22.59 -1.78 -7.52
CA TRP A 199 -21.43 -1.20 -6.84
C TRP A 199 -20.15 -1.82 -7.41
N ARG A 200 -19.17 -0.97 -7.71
CA ARG A 200 -17.85 -1.38 -8.19
C ARG A 200 -16.76 -0.53 -7.52
N PRO A 201 -15.55 -1.08 -7.31
CA PRO A 201 -14.44 -0.29 -6.80
C PRO A 201 -14.18 0.96 -7.63
N GLY A 202 -14.11 2.11 -6.97
CA GLY A 202 -13.92 3.42 -7.60
C GLY A 202 -15.21 4.10 -8.08
N GLN A 203 -16.35 3.41 -8.10
CA GLN A 203 -17.65 3.97 -8.53
C GLN A 203 -18.52 4.29 -7.32
N GLY A 204 -18.51 5.55 -6.88
CA GLY A 204 -19.17 5.99 -5.65
C GLY A 204 -19.59 7.46 -5.68
N ASP A 205 -20.20 7.93 -6.77
CA ASP A 205 -20.52 9.36 -6.96
C ASP A 205 -21.55 9.93 -5.97
N TRP A 206 -22.24 9.04 -5.24
CA TRP A 206 -23.16 9.38 -4.14
C TRP A 206 -22.46 9.58 -2.79
N LEU A 207 -21.13 9.38 -2.73
CA LEU A 207 -20.29 9.57 -1.55
C LEU A 207 -19.10 10.47 -1.85
N ALA A 208 -18.81 11.39 -0.93
CA ALA A 208 -17.63 12.22 -0.98
C ALA A 208 -16.97 12.32 0.39
N ALA A 209 -15.65 12.45 0.41
CA ALA A 209 -14.87 12.66 1.63
C ALA A 209 -14.17 14.02 1.57
N TRP A 210 -14.32 14.79 2.64
CA TRP A 210 -13.60 16.03 2.85
C TRP A 210 -12.70 15.89 4.08
N LYS A 211 -11.41 15.70 3.84
CA LYS A 211 -10.42 15.42 4.89
C LYS A 211 -10.07 16.66 5.70
N TYR A 212 -9.57 16.47 6.92
CA TYR A 212 -8.87 17.54 7.64
C TYR A 212 -7.61 17.97 6.86
N PRO A 213 -7.16 19.22 7.03
CA PRO A 213 -5.86 19.61 6.50
C PRO A 213 -4.80 18.68 7.12
N PRO A 214 -3.86 18.15 6.34
CA PRO A 214 -2.83 17.29 6.90
C PRO A 214 -1.99 18.10 7.88
N VAL A 215 -1.59 17.48 9.00
CA VAL A 215 -0.60 18.07 9.89
C VAL A 215 0.68 18.26 9.08
N ALA A 216 1.15 19.51 9.02
CA ALA A 216 2.36 19.89 8.34
C ALA A 216 3.33 20.53 9.34
N GLN A 217 4.62 20.26 9.17
CA GLN A 217 5.67 20.78 10.03
C GLN A 217 6.86 21.17 9.16
N VAL A 218 7.55 22.23 9.56
CA VAL A 218 8.81 22.62 8.95
C VAL A 218 9.89 21.66 9.40
N ALA A 219 10.62 21.09 8.45
CA ALA A 219 11.72 20.17 8.69
C ALA A 219 12.97 20.64 7.95
N GLN A 220 14.12 20.57 8.62
CA GLN A 220 15.40 20.87 7.99
C GLN A 220 15.89 19.65 7.20
N VAL A 221 16.35 19.86 5.97
CA VAL A 221 17.00 18.86 5.14
C VAL A 221 18.41 18.62 5.66
N SER A 222 18.70 17.40 6.10
CA SER A 222 20.03 17.01 6.58
C SER A 222 20.92 16.46 5.47
N ALA A 223 20.34 15.75 4.50
CA ALA A 223 21.06 15.23 3.34
C ALA A 223 20.12 14.95 2.17
N ILE A 224 20.68 14.88 0.97
CA ILE A 224 19.97 14.43 -0.24
C ILE A 224 20.61 13.11 -0.69
N GLN A 225 19.78 12.09 -0.88
CA GLN A 225 20.19 10.75 -1.30
C GLN A 225 19.55 10.39 -2.63
N PHE A 226 20.31 9.73 -3.49
CA PHE A 226 19.85 9.21 -4.76
C PHE A 226 19.71 7.69 -4.66
N SER A 227 18.56 7.17 -5.09
CA SER A 227 18.32 5.74 -5.21
C SER A 227 18.09 5.40 -6.68
N VAL A 228 18.84 4.43 -7.20
CA VAL A 228 18.71 3.96 -8.57
C VAL A 228 17.86 2.69 -8.57
N GLY A 229 16.63 2.78 -9.09
CA GLY A 229 15.74 1.63 -9.17
C GLY A 229 16.21 0.61 -10.23
N LYS A 230 15.65 -0.60 -10.20
CA LYS A 230 16.00 -1.71 -11.13
C LYS A 230 15.96 -1.33 -12.62
N SER A 231 15.09 -0.38 -12.98
CA SER A 231 14.94 0.13 -14.35
C SER A 231 15.96 1.20 -14.76
N GLY A 232 16.87 1.60 -13.85
CA GLY A 232 17.80 2.70 -14.01
C GLY A 232 17.23 4.08 -13.63
N LYS A 233 15.92 4.17 -13.35
CA LYS A 233 15.30 5.42 -12.90
C LYS A 233 15.86 5.86 -11.55
N ILE A 234 16.37 7.08 -11.50
CA ILE A 234 16.91 7.71 -10.30
C ILE A 234 15.78 8.45 -9.56
N THR A 235 15.64 8.14 -8.27
CA THR A 235 14.71 8.81 -7.35
C THR A 235 15.50 9.55 -6.29
N VAL A 236 15.07 10.76 -5.96
CA VAL A 236 15.68 11.63 -4.96
C VAL A 236 14.89 11.55 -3.65
N VAL A 237 15.60 11.32 -2.56
CA VAL A 237 15.03 11.27 -1.20
C VAL A 237 15.78 12.27 -0.34
N ALA A 238 15.05 13.17 0.32
CA ALA A 238 15.61 14.02 1.35
C ALA A 238 15.60 13.30 2.69
N SER A 239 16.75 13.25 3.33
CA SER A 239 16.88 12.97 4.75
C SER A 239 16.63 14.26 5.53
N LEU A 240 15.91 14.14 6.63
CA LEU A 240 15.46 15.26 7.45
C LEU A 240 16.04 15.13 8.85
N VAL A 241 16.27 16.28 9.49
CA VAL A 241 16.34 16.32 10.96
C VAL A 241 15.00 15.79 11.49
N PRO A 242 14.99 14.82 12.42
CA PRO A 242 13.76 14.13 12.78
C PRO A 242 12.69 15.09 13.30
N VAL A 243 11.51 15.07 12.66
CA VAL A 243 10.34 15.86 13.06
C VAL A 243 9.19 14.93 13.43
N ILE A 244 8.35 15.33 14.40
CA ILE A 244 7.11 14.64 14.71
C ILE A 244 5.98 15.25 13.89
N LEU A 245 5.43 14.46 12.99
CA LEU A 245 4.24 14.80 12.21
C LEU A 245 3.11 13.90 12.66
N ASP A 246 2.09 14.48 13.28
CA ASP A 246 1.03 13.72 13.94
C ASP A 246 1.64 12.79 15.01
N ASP A 247 1.52 11.47 14.89
CA ASP A 247 2.12 10.49 15.79
C ASP A 247 3.32 9.77 15.17
N LYS A 248 3.83 10.26 14.04
CA LYS A 248 4.94 9.65 13.30
C LYS A 248 6.21 10.49 13.41
N ARG A 249 7.32 9.82 13.72
CA ARG A 249 8.66 10.38 13.57
C ARG A 249 9.10 10.28 12.12
N VAL A 250 9.17 11.41 11.44
CA VAL A 250 9.54 11.52 10.03
C VAL A 250 10.99 11.95 9.91
N GLN A 251 11.77 11.17 9.18
CA GLN A 251 13.20 11.40 8.94
C GLN A 251 13.55 11.39 7.45
N ARG A 252 12.62 11.01 6.59
CA ARG A 252 12.83 10.87 5.15
C ARG A 252 11.57 11.28 4.40
N VAL A 253 11.76 11.98 3.29
CA VAL A 253 10.67 12.35 2.37
C VAL A 253 11.12 12.13 0.92
N ASN A 254 10.26 11.51 0.13
CA ASN A 254 10.53 11.28 -1.29
C ASN A 254 10.23 12.55 -2.08
N ILE A 255 11.22 13.07 -2.81
CA ILE A 255 11.08 14.25 -3.67
C ILE A 255 10.58 13.86 -5.07
N GLY A 256 10.96 12.67 -5.55
CA GLY A 256 10.59 12.14 -6.87
C GLY A 256 11.79 12.02 -7.80
N SER A 257 11.64 12.43 -9.06
CA SER A 257 12.72 12.37 -10.05
C SER A 257 13.80 13.44 -9.82
N VAL A 258 14.99 13.24 -10.38
CA VAL A 258 16.06 14.25 -10.40
C VAL A 258 15.56 15.58 -10.97
N LYS A 259 14.87 15.56 -12.12
CA LYS A 259 14.22 16.74 -12.70
C LYS A 259 13.29 17.47 -11.72
N ARG A 260 12.51 16.73 -10.93
CA ARG A 260 11.61 17.31 -9.93
C ARG A 260 12.41 17.94 -8.80
N TRP A 261 13.46 17.27 -8.30
CA TRP A 261 14.35 17.83 -7.28
C TRP A 261 15.06 19.11 -7.75
N GLU A 262 15.55 19.13 -8.99
CA GLU A 262 16.14 20.33 -9.60
C GLU A 262 15.14 21.49 -9.66
N ALA A 263 13.89 21.20 -10.06
CA ALA A 263 12.82 22.20 -10.10
C ALA A 263 12.42 22.72 -8.71
N TRP A 264 12.42 21.85 -7.69
CA TRP A 264 12.21 22.27 -6.30
C TRP A 264 13.40 23.07 -5.75
N ASP A 265 14.57 22.92 -6.36
CA ASP A 265 15.80 23.60 -5.97
C ASP A 265 16.06 23.43 -4.46
N ILE A 266 16.26 22.19 -4.02
CA ILE A 266 16.49 21.85 -2.59
C ILE A 266 17.95 21.45 -2.37
N ALA A 267 18.56 21.97 -1.32
CA ALA A 267 19.89 21.60 -0.84
C ALA A 267 19.84 21.18 0.65
N PRO A 268 20.83 20.42 1.14
CA PRO A 268 21.06 20.27 2.58
C PRO A 268 21.13 21.64 3.27
N GLY A 269 20.50 21.75 4.45
CA GLY A 269 20.35 23.01 5.19
C GLY A 269 19.04 23.76 4.90
N ASP A 270 18.40 23.52 3.74
CA ASP A 270 17.09 24.14 3.45
C ASP A 270 16.02 23.63 4.43
N GLN A 271 15.01 24.46 4.70
CA GLN A 271 13.83 24.08 5.47
C GLN A 271 12.64 23.89 4.53
N ILE A 272 11.99 22.75 4.67
CA ILE A 272 10.86 22.33 3.84
C ILE A 272 9.64 22.07 4.69
N LEU A 273 8.45 22.38 4.16
CA LEU A 273 7.20 21.98 4.79
C LEU A 273 6.91 20.54 4.38
N VAL A 274 6.76 19.67 5.38
CA VAL A 274 6.46 18.26 5.20
C VAL A 274 5.13 17.94 5.86
N SER A 275 4.28 17.21 5.17
CA SER A 275 3.01 16.71 5.70
C SER A 275 2.85 15.21 5.48
N LEU A 276 1.80 14.64 6.05
CA LEU A 276 1.44 13.24 5.86
C LEU A 276 0.31 13.09 4.83
N ALA A 277 0.57 12.34 3.76
CA ALA A 277 -0.43 11.99 2.76
C ALA A 277 -0.95 10.56 2.94
N GLY A 278 -2.25 10.35 2.73
CA GLY A 278 -2.85 9.01 2.67
C GLY A 278 -2.68 8.22 3.97
N GLN A 279 -1.96 7.09 3.91
CA GLN A 279 -1.64 6.20 5.05
C GLN A 279 -0.48 6.73 5.92
N GLY A 280 -0.27 8.05 5.91
CA GLY A 280 0.84 8.73 6.56
C GLY A 280 2.18 8.49 5.89
N ILE A 281 2.22 8.64 4.57
CA ILE A 281 3.46 8.75 3.78
C ILE A 281 3.89 10.22 3.81
N PRO A 282 5.13 10.53 4.22
CA PRO A 282 5.66 11.89 4.18
C PRO A 282 5.64 12.47 2.77
N ARG A 283 5.19 13.72 2.64
CA ARG A 283 5.13 14.47 1.39
C ARG A 283 5.77 15.85 1.59
N LEU A 284 6.61 16.23 0.63
CA LEU A 284 7.10 17.61 0.49
C LEU A 284 5.97 18.48 -0.07
N ASP A 285 5.60 19.52 0.66
CA ASP A 285 4.57 20.48 0.26
C ASP A 285 5.16 21.75 -0.35
N GLU A 286 6.20 22.32 0.30
CA GLU A 286 6.87 23.53 -0.15
C GLU A 286 8.28 23.67 0.44
N VAL A 287 9.06 24.59 -0.13
CA VAL A 287 10.35 25.03 0.41
C VAL A 287 10.12 26.35 1.14
N VAL A 288 10.25 26.33 2.46
CA VAL A 288 9.93 27.47 3.34
C VAL A 288 11.11 28.43 3.43
N TRP A 289 12.32 27.88 3.51
CA TRP A 289 13.54 28.68 3.63
C TRP A 289 14.71 27.97 2.96
N ARG A 290 15.60 28.77 2.35
CA ARG A 290 16.81 28.27 1.69
C ARG A 290 18.05 28.73 2.45
N SER A 291 18.98 27.80 2.67
CA SER A 291 20.28 28.10 3.26
C SER A 291 21.08 29.06 2.39
N ARG A 292 21.89 29.91 3.03
CA ARG A 292 22.81 30.82 2.34
C ARG A 292 23.93 30.04 1.64
N GLU A 293 24.49 29.05 2.33
CA GLU A 293 25.49 28.15 1.77
C GLU A 293 24.79 26.88 1.26
N ARG A 294 24.94 26.61 -0.04
CA ARG A 294 24.22 25.54 -0.72
C ARG A 294 25.19 24.65 -1.48
N SER A 295 25.55 23.53 -0.86
CA SER A 295 26.28 22.46 -1.53
C SER A 295 25.29 21.36 -1.91
N LYS A 296 24.99 21.23 -3.21
CA LYS A 296 24.10 20.18 -3.72
C LYS A 296 24.90 18.96 -4.13
N PRO A 297 24.49 17.74 -3.75
CA PRO A 297 25.15 16.55 -4.24
C PRO A 297 24.84 16.34 -5.72
N VAL A 298 25.79 15.74 -6.43
CA VAL A 298 25.65 15.42 -7.86
C VAL A 298 24.82 14.14 -8.00
N PRO A 299 23.77 14.11 -8.84
CA PRO A 299 23.04 12.88 -9.11
C PRO A 299 23.95 11.86 -9.81
N PRO A 300 23.73 10.55 -9.60
CA PRO A 300 24.46 9.51 -10.32
C PRO A 300 24.31 9.65 -11.84
N ASP A 301 25.36 9.28 -12.58
CA ASP A 301 25.40 9.37 -14.04
C ASP A 301 24.23 8.65 -14.72
N SER A 302 23.79 9.18 -15.87
CA SER A 302 22.62 8.70 -16.61
C SER A 302 22.84 7.40 -17.39
N HIS A 303 23.89 6.63 -17.13
CA HIS A 303 24.17 5.40 -17.86
C HIS A 303 23.30 4.21 -17.39
N PHE A 304 22.61 4.34 -16.25
CA PHE A 304 21.74 3.29 -15.72
C PHE A 304 20.47 3.12 -16.57
N ASN A 305 20.19 1.88 -16.96
CA ASN A 305 18.96 1.50 -17.67
C ASN A 305 18.49 0.09 -17.26
N SER A 306 17.41 -0.41 -17.85
CA SER A 306 16.86 -1.72 -17.48
C SER A 306 17.78 -2.92 -17.76
N LEU A 307 18.90 -2.72 -18.47
CA LEU A 307 19.86 -3.75 -18.85
C LEU A 307 21.24 -3.61 -18.20
N THR A 308 21.41 -2.69 -17.24
CA THR A 308 22.69 -2.46 -16.53
C THR A 308 22.69 -3.06 -15.11
N CYS A 309 23.88 -3.23 -14.54
CA CYS A 309 24.05 -3.56 -13.12
C CYS A 309 23.44 -4.90 -12.67
N PHE A 310 23.49 -5.92 -13.53
CA PHE A 310 23.25 -7.30 -13.10
C PHE A 310 24.45 -7.90 -12.32
N TYR A 311 25.59 -7.26 -12.44
CA TYR A 311 26.83 -7.54 -11.72
C TYR A 311 27.11 -6.42 -10.73
N ALA A 312 27.69 -6.77 -9.59
CA ALA A 312 28.04 -5.82 -8.55
C ALA A 312 29.30 -5.04 -8.94
N SER A 313 29.25 -3.73 -8.74
CA SER A 313 30.40 -2.84 -8.82
C SER A 313 30.11 -1.63 -7.92
N ALA A 314 31.15 -0.86 -7.60
CA ALA A 314 30.97 0.37 -6.83
C ALA A 314 29.97 1.34 -7.49
N THR A 315 30.00 1.45 -8.83
CA THR A 315 29.06 2.29 -9.60
C THR A 315 27.64 1.71 -9.63
N CYS A 316 27.51 0.39 -9.64
CA CYS A 316 26.22 -0.29 -9.78
C CYS A 316 25.49 -0.57 -8.47
N GLN A 317 26.08 -0.24 -7.32
CA GLN A 317 25.64 -0.68 -6.00
C GLN A 317 24.11 -0.51 -5.78
N GLU A 318 23.57 0.67 -6.04
CA GLU A 318 22.16 0.97 -5.78
C GLU A 318 21.20 0.22 -6.74
N GLN A 319 21.54 0.13 -8.02
CA GLN A 319 20.73 -0.61 -8.98
C GLN A 319 20.83 -2.12 -8.73
N PHE A 320 22.02 -2.62 -8.39
CA PHE A 320 22.27 -4.02 -8.08
C PHE A 320 21.42 -4.48 -6.88
N ILE A 321 21.43 -3.72 -5.78
CA ILE A 321 20.57 -3.98 -4.62
C ILE A 321 19.08 -3.90 -5.01
N SER A 322 18.68 -2.93 -5.83
CA SER A 322 17.31 -2.82 -6.32
C SER A 322 16.86 -4.05 -7.14
N ARG A 323 17.78 -4.69 -7.88
CA ARG A 323 17.52 -5.95 -8.61
C ARG A 323 17.39 -7.14 -7.67
N LEU A 324 18.23 -7.21 -6.62
CA LEU A 324 18.08 -8.22 -5.56
C LEU A 324 16.73 -8.10 -4.83
N ILE A 325 16.28 -6.88 -4.54
CA ILE A 325 14.95 -6.67 -3.95
C ILE A 325 13.86 -7.16 -4.91
N TRP A 326 13.97 -6.84 -6.21
CA TRP A 326 13.00 -7.26 -7.21
C TRP A 326 12.94 -8.78 -7.37
N LEU A 327 14.09 -9.46 -7.49
CA LEU A 327 14.12 -10.91 -7.68
C LEU A 327 13.52 -11.65 -6.48
N GLY A 328 13.65 -11.09 -5.27
CA GLY A 328 13.02 -11.62 -4.07
C GLY A 328 11.52 -11.35 -3.93
N SER A 329 10.94 -10.49 -4.77
CA SER A 329 9.52 -10.13 -4.68
C SER A 329 8.59 -11.32 -4.90
N ARG A 330 7.35 -11.23 -4.40
CA ARG A 330 6.31 -12.26 -4.62
C ARG A 330 6.04 -12.53 -6.09
N SER A 331 6.20 -11.55 -6.97
CA SER A 331 6.01 -11.70 -8.42
C SER A 331 7.18 -12.40 -9.11
N ALA A 332 8.38 -12.37 -8.52
CA ALA A 332 9.58 -13.07 -8.98
C ALA A 332 9.76 -14.36 -8.17
N LEU A 333 10.84 -14.56 -7.42
CA LEU A 333 11.12 -15.84 -6.72
C LEU A 333 10.39 -16.01 -5.39
N GLY A 334 9.79 -14.95 -4.82
CA GLY A 334 9.03 -15.03 -3.57
C GLY A 334 9.89 -15.34 -2.35
N LEU A 335 11.01 -14.62 -2.20
CA LEU A 335 11.93 -14.78 -1.07
C LEU A 335 11.44 -13.97 0.14
N ASP A 336 10.43 -14.49 0.84
CA ASP A 336 9.84 -13.82 1.99
C ASP A 336 10.88 -13.54 3.10
N GLY A 337 10.92 -12.30 3.59
CA GLY A 337 11.90 -11.83 4.58
C GLY A 337 13.18 -11.22 3.98
N MET A 338 13.34 -11.28 2.66
CA MET A 338 14.47 -10.66 1.95
C MET A 338 14.17 -9.23 1.48
N GLY A 339 14.21 -8.30 2.43
CA GLY A 339 14.17 -6.86 2.15
C GLY A 339 15.55 -6.26 1.84
N GLU A 340 15.58 -4.96 1.52
CA GLU A 340 16.81 -4.22 1.19
C GLU A 340 17.93 -4.41 2.22
N ALA A 341 17.62 -4.27 3.51
CA ALA A 341 18.60 -4.42 4.59
C ALA A 341 19.22 -5.83 4.62
N SER A 342 18.41 -6.88 4.39
CA SER A 342 18.91 -8.26 4.34
C SER A 342 19.82 -8.48 3.12
N TRP A 343 19.45 -7.94 1.95
CA TRP A 343 20.28 -8.04 0.75
C TRP A 343 21.60 -7.27 0.89
N ARG A 344 21.56 -6.06 1.45
CA ARG A 344 22.77 -5.27 1.71
C ARG A 344 23.69 -5.99 2.70
N ALA A 345 23.16 -6.54 3.79
CA ALA A 345 23.95 -7.29 4.75
C ALA A 345 24.65 -8.50 4.10
N LEU A 346 23.90 -9.33 3.37
CA LEU A 346 24.49 -10.49 2.67
C LEU A 346 25.55 -10.07 1.64
N HIS A 347 25.26 -9.05 0.83
CA HIS A 347 26.20 -8.58 -0.19
C HIS A 347 27.46 -7.94 0.42
N GLN A 348 27.33 -7.19 1.51
CA GLN A 348 28.47 -6.60 2.23
C GLN A 348 29.38 -7.68 2.84
N THR A 349 28.79 -8.73 3.42
CA THR A 349 29.54 -9.82 4.05
C THR A 349 30.14 -10.78 3.04
N HIS A 350 29.37 -11.21 2.04
CA HIS A 350 29.74 -12.31 1.14
C HIS A 350 30.12 -11.87 -0.27
N ARG A 351 30.12 -10.56 -0.54
CA ARG A 351 30.62 -9.94 -1.79
C ARG A 351 30.09 -10.60 -3.06
N PHE A 352 28.77 -10.53 -3.25
CA PHE A 352 28.15 -11.04 -4.48
C PHE A 352 28.76 -10.43 -5.73
N GLU A 353 29.06 -11.27 -6.71
CA GLU A 353 29.52 -10.88 -8.03
C GLU A 353 28.34 -10.46 -8.93
N HIS A 354 27.22 -11.18 -8.84
CA HIS A 354 26.03 -10.94 -9.63
C HIS A 354 24.73 -11.25 -8.87
N ILE A 355 23.58 -10.93 -9.47
CA ILE A 355 22.27 -11.00 -8.78
C ILE A 355 21.85 -12.42 -8.34
N PHE A 356 22.58 -13.46 -8.74
CA PHE A 356 22.31 -14.85 -8.37
C PHE A 356 23.40 -15.49 -7.50
N SER A 357 24.45 -14.74 -7.12
CA SER A 357 25.52 -15.27 -6.26
C SER A 357 25.02 -15.77 -4.90
N TRP A 358 23.83 -15.36 -4.46
CA TRP A 358 23.21 -15.88 -3.23
C TRP A 358 22.89 -17.38 -3.29
N LEU A 359 22.75 -17.98 -4.49
CA LEU A 359 22.46 -19.41 -4.66
C LEU A 359 23.62 -20.33 -4.21
N THR A 360 24.83 -19.80 -4.09
CA THR A 360 26.01 -20.56 -3.67
C THR A 360 26.30 -20.40 -2.17
N LEU A 361 25.56 -19.53 -1.47
CA LEU A 361 25.72 -19.39 -0.02
C LEU A 361 25.32 -20.68 0.68
N THR A 362 26.10 -21.09 1.67
CA THR A 362 25.76 -22.19 2.57
C THR A 362 24.94 -21.71 3.75
N SER A 363 24.26 -22.63 4.43
CA SER A 363 23.56 -22.35 5.70
C SER A 363 24.48 -21.67 6.72
N ALA A 364 25.74 -22.13 6.83
CA ALA A 364 26.74 -21.55 7.73
C ALA A 364 27.12 -20.11 7.34
N GLN A 365 27.29 -19.82 6.05
CA GLN A 365 27.57 -18.45 5.60
C GLN A 365 26.41 -17.50 5.89
N ILE A 366 25.17 -17.95 5.68
CA ILE A 366 23.99 -17.13 6.02
C ILE A 366 23.94 -16.89 7.53
N ALA A 367 24.18 -17.91 8.35
CA ALA A 367 24.22 -17.81 9.81
C ALA A 367 25.28 -16.82 10.31
N ASN A 368 26.42 -16.73 9.63
CA ASN A 368 27.52 -15.81 9.97
C ASN A 368 27.31 -14.38 9.46
N THR A 369 26.13 -14.04 8.93
CA THR A 369 25.84 -12.68 8.46
C THR A 369 25.46 -11.77 9.65
N PRO A 370 26.16 -10.65 9.88
CA PRO A 370 25.86 -9.74 10.99
C PRO A 370 24.40 -9.27 10.99
N GLY A 371 23.79 -9.28 12.18
CA GLY A 371 22.39 -8.88 12.38
C GLY A 371 21.35 -9.94 11.99
N PHE A 372 21.76 -11.15 11.59
CA PHE A 372 20.83 -12.25 11.35
C PHE A 372 20.74 -13.15 12.59
N ALA A 373 19.56 -13.21 13.21
CA ALA A 373 19.27 -14.19 14.25
C ALA A 373 19.15 -15.60 13.67
N LYS A 374 19.44 -16.63 14.47
CA LYS A 374 19.42 -18.06 14.05
C LYS A 374 18.17 -18.45 13.27
N GLY A 375 16.99 -18.16 13.81
CA GLY A 375 15.71 -18.49 13.14
C GLY A 375 15.52 -17.76 11.79
N LYS A 376 16.01 -16.53 11.67
CA LYS A 376 15.99 -15.78 10.40
C LYS A 376 16.92 -16.45 9.37
N SER A 377 18.12 -16.86 9.78
CA SER A 377 19.09 -17.52 8.90
C SER A 377 18.56 -18.85 8.37
N GLU A 378 17.96 -19.67 9.23
CA GLU A 378 17.31 -20.93 8.84
C GLU A 378 16.14 -20.70 7.87
N GLN A 379 15.31 -19.68 8.14
CA GLN A 379 14.22 -19.30 7.24
C GLN A 379 14.74 -18.88 5.86
N ILE A 380 15.78 -18.03 5.81
CA ILE A 380 16.38 -17.56 4.54
C ILE A 380 16.95 -18.75 3.77
N TRP A 381 17.70 -19.62 4.45
CA TRP A 381 18.26 -20.83 3.83
C TRP A 381 17.16 -21.73 3.22
N ARG A 382 16.06 -21.94 3.95
CA ARG A 382 14.90 -22.68 3.44
C ARG A 382 14.30 -22.01 2.20
N GLN A 383 14.11 -20.69 2.23
CA GLN A 383 13.56 -19.94 1.10
C GLN A 383 14.46 -20.01 -0.15
N PHE A 384 15.78 -19.91 0.02
CA PHE A 384 16.72 -20.06 -1.09
C PHE A 384 16.62 -21.44 -1.75
N ASN A 385 16.49 -22.50 -0.95
CA ASN A 385 16.30 -23.86 -1.48
C ASN A 385 14.94 -24.05 -2.16
N LEU A 386 13.87 -23.47 -1.61
CA LEU A 386 12.55 -23.49 -2.25
C LEU A 386 12.56 -22.72 -3.59
N ALA A 387 13.31 -21.62 -3.67
CA ALA A 387 13.42 -20.83 -4.89
C ALA A 387 14.03 -21.64 -6.05
N ARG A 388 14.99 -22.56 -5.78
CA ARG A 388 15.57 -23.45 -6.80
C ARG A 388 14.51 -24.31 -7.52
N ARG A 389 13.38 -24.58 -6.87
CA ARG A 389 12.27 -25.39 -7.41
C ARG A 389 11.20 -24.56 -8.12
N GLN A 390 11.35 -23.23 -8.17
CA GLN A 390 10.39 -22.37 -8.85
C GLN A 390 10.43 -22.59 -10.37
N PRO A 391 9.29 -22.45 -11.07
CA PRO A 391 9.24 -22.65 -12.51
C PRO A 391 10.09 -21.62 -13.26
N PHE A 392 10.56 -22.00 -14.45
CA PHE A 392 11.35 -21.18 -15.36
C PHE A 392 10.84 -19.74 -15.50
N THR A 393 9.51 -19.57 -15.61
CA THR A 393 8.91 -18.24 -15.79
C THR A 393 9.20 -17.28 -14.62
N ARG A 394 9.32 -17.79 -13.39
CA ARG A 394 9.66 -16.96 -12.22
C ARG A 394 11.13 -16.55 -12.20
N TRP A 395 12.01 -17.41 -12.70
CA TRP A 395 13.43 -17.06 -12.90
C TRP A 395 13.61 -16.01 -13.98
N ILE A 396 12.87 -16.11 -15.08
CA ILE A 396 12.91 -15.09 -16.13
C ILE A 396 12.32 -13.75 -15.66
N MET A 397 11.27 -13.77 -14.83
CA MET A 397 10.80 -12.57 -14.12
C MET A 397 11.88 -11.99 -13.20
N ALA A 398 12.60 -12.85 -12.46
CA ALA A 398 13.69 -12.46 -11.56
C ALA A 398 14.86 -11.81 -12.31
N MET A 399 15.09 -12.21 -13.56
CA MET A 399 16.07 -11.62 -14.47
C MET A 399 15.57 -10.32 -15.15
N ASP A 400 14.43 -9.77 -14.72
CA ASP A 400 13.88 -8.49 -15.20
C ASP A 400 13.50 -8.47 -16.70
N ILE A 401 13.03 -9.60 -17.27
CA ILE A 401 12.48 -9.58 -18.63
C ILE A 401 11.37 -8.50 -18.74
N PRO A 402 11.29 -7.73 -19.84
CA PRO A 402 10.31 -6.66 -19.97
C PRO A 402 8.90 -7.16 -20.35
N LEU A 403 8.40 -8.20 -19.68
CA LEU A 403 7.06 -8.78 -19.88
C LEU A 403 6.24 -8.72 -18.59
N THR A 404 4.90 -8.73 -18.73
CA THR A 404 4.01 -8.95 -17.59
C THR A 404 3.94 -10.44 -17.28
N GLN A 405 3.52 -10.80 -16.06
CA GLN A 405 3.30 -12.21 -15.69
C GLN A 405 2.26 -12.87 -16.61
N ALA A 406 1.19 -12.14 -16.99
CA ALA A 406 0.18 -12.62 -17.92
C ALA A 406 0.77 -12.89 -19.32
N ALA A 407 1.62 -11.99 -19.84
CA ALA A 407 2.28 -12.20 -21.11
C ALA A 407 3.23 -13.40 -21.07
N LEU A 408 4.02 -13.54 -19.99
CA LEU A 408 4.94 -14.66 -19.87
C LEU A 408 4.20 -16.00 -19.72
N GLN A 409 3.07 -16.03 -19.01
CA GLN A 409 2.22 -17.23 -18.96
C GLN A 409 1.65 -17.56 -20.35
N ALA A 410 1.15 -16.56 -21.08
CA ALA A 410 0.61 -16.72 -22.43
C ALA A 410 1.65 -17.16 -23.47
N SER A 411 2.94 -16.83 -23.28
CA SER A 411 4.02 -17.29 -24.18
C SER A 411 4.14 -18.82 -24.22
N GLY A 412 3.73 -19.50 -23.13
CA GLY A 412 3.89 -20.95 -23.00
C GLY A 412 5.34 -21.41 -22.76
N ASP A 413 6.32 -20.51 -22.76
CA ASP A 413 7.74 -20.88 -22.63
C ASP A 413 8.03 -21.54 -21.27
N ARG A 414 8.80 -22.62 -21.33
CA ARG A 414 9.23 -23.42 -20.18
C ARG A 414 10.74 -23.59 -20.10
N SER A 415 11.48 -23.21 -21.15
CA SER A 415 12.94 -23.26 -21.18
C SER A 415 13.56 -22.03 -21.86
N TRP A 416 14.84 -21.81 -21.57
CA TRP A 416 15.66 -20.75 -22.15
C TRP A 416 15.76 -20.91 -23.67
N GLU A 417 15.91 -22.14 -24.15
CA GLU A 417 15.96 -22.45 -25.59
C GLU A 417 14.67 -22.05 -26.31
N GLN A 418 13.50 -22.40 -25.75
CA GLN A 418 12.19 -22.00 -26.31
C GLN A 418 12.07 -20.48 -26.42
N LEU A 419 12.46 -19.76 -25.37
CA LEU A 419 12.47 -18.31 -25.33
C LEU A 419 13.41 -17.72 -26.40
N LEU A 420 14.58 -18.34 -26.61
CA LEU A 420 15.54 -17.93 -27.62
C LEU A 420 14.99 -18.05 -29.04
N MET A 421 14.20 -19.07 -29.32
CA MET A 421 13.57 -19.30 -30.63
C MET A 421 12.44 -18.32 -30.97
N ARG A 422 11.91 -17.57 -29.99
CA ARG A 422 10.79 -16.65 -30.24
C ARG A 422 11.23 -15.44 -31.07
N THR A 423 10.42 -15.11 -32.07
CA THR A 423 10.60 -13.90 -32.90
C THR A 423 9.98 -12.68 -32.22
N GLU A 424 10.36 -11.49 -32.67
CA GLU A 424 9.70 -10.26 -32.19
C GLU A 424 8.19 -10.27 -32.47
N GLN A 425 7.79 -10.78 -33.64
CA GLN A 425 6.37 -10.92 -34.02
C GLN A 425 5.60 -11.81 -33.04
N HIS A 426 6.19 -12.90 -32.55
CA HIS A 426 5.56 -13.73 -31.52
C HIS A 426 5.28 -12.91 -30.25
N TRP A 427 6.27 -12.15 -29.76
CA TRP A 427 6.10 -11.33 -28.56
C TRP A 427 5.00 -10.27 -28.74
N ARG A 428 4.87 -9.69 -29.94
CA ARG A 428 3.84 -8.69 -30.26
C ARG A 428 2.40 -9.20 -30.13
N GLN A 429 2.20 -10.51 -30.23
CA GLN A 429 0.87 -11.14 -30.11
C GLN A 429 0.44 -11.35 -28.65
N LEU A 430 1.34 -11.17 -27.69
CA LEU A 430 1.06 -11.44 -26.28
C LEU A 430 0.32 -10.27 -25.59
N PRO A 431 -0.47 -10.56 -24.53
CA PRO A 431 -1.21 -9.54 -23.79
C PRO A 431 -0.35 -8.34 -23.37
N ALA A 432 -0.84 -7.15 -23.68
CA ALA A 432 -0.18 -5.88 -23.38
C ALA A 432 1.25 -5.74 -23.93
N THR A 433 1.64 -6.49 -24.96
CA THR A 433 3.02 -6.49 -25.49
C THR A 433 3.05 -5.87 -26.89
N GLY A 434 3.04 -4.54 -26.95
CA GLY A 434 3.22 -3.82 -28.23
C GLY A 434 4.68 -3.83 -28.72
N GLU A 435 4.91 -3.28 -29.90
CA GLU A 435 6.21 -3.20 -30.59
C GLU A 435 7.37 -2.79 -29.67
N ARG A 436 7.26 -1.66 -28.97
CA ARG A 436 8.32 -1.19 -28.05
C ARG A 436 8.64 -2.18 -26.93
N ARG A 437 7.68 -2.98 -26.48
CA ARG A 437 7.92 -3.99 -25.44
C ARG A 437 8.54 -5.23 -26.04
N ALA A 438 8.07 -5.68 -27.20
CA ALA A 438 8.65 -6.79 -27.95
C ALA A 438 10.12 -6.53 -28.29
N GLY A 439 10.46 -5.36 -28.85
CA GLY A 439 11.84 -4.98 -29.13
C GLY A 439 12.73 -5.02 -27.88
N ARG A 440 12.24 -4.51 -26.74
CA ARG A 440 12.97 -4.61 -25.46
C ARG A 440 13.18 -6.04 -24.98
N VAL A 441 12.28 -6.99 -25.29
CA VAL A 441 12.51 -8.41 -24.99
C VAL A 441 13.67 -8.94 -25.83
N ILE A 442 13.75 -8.57 -27.11
CA ILE A 442 14.85 -8.94 -28.00
C ILE A 442 16.17 -8.35 -27.48
N ASP A 443 16.20 -7.07 -27.12
CA ASP A 443 17.39 -6.42 -26.56
C ASP A 443 17.85 -7.10 -25.25
N TRP A 444 16.89 -7.36 -24.36
CA TRP A 444 17.14 -8.03 -23.09
C TRP A 444 17.71 -9.43 -23.30
N ARG A 445 17.12 -10.21 -24.20
CA ARG A 445 17.57 -11.56 -24.54
C ARG A 445 18.97 -11.55 -25.15
N ASN A 446 19.27 -10.54 -25.96
CA ASN A 446 20.53 -10.43 -26.66
C ASN A 446 21.67 -9.88 -25.79
N ASN A 447 21.33 -9.26 -24.65
CA ASN A 447 22.28 -8.68 -23.71
C ASN A 447 23.29 -9.72 -23.18
N LEU A 448 24.57 -9.34 -23.17
CA LEU A 448 25.68 -10.22 -22.79
C LEU A 448 25.63 -10.65 -21.31
N GLN A 449 25.25 -9.74 -20.40
CA GLN A 449 25.13 -10.07 -18.97
C GLN A 449 23.99 -11.07 -18.74
N ILE A 450 22.85 -10.88 -19.42
CA ILE A 450 21.72 -11.82 -19.35
C ILE A 450 22.11 -13.22 -19.83
N LYS A 451 22.82 -13.31 -20.97
CA LYS A 451 23.34 -14.60 -21.48
C LYS A 451 24.36 -15.24 -20.54
N ALA A 452 25.21 -14.44 -19.90
CA ALA A 452 26.17 -14.95 -18.91
C ALA A 452 25.44 -15.53 -17.68
N LEU A 453 24.44 -14.81 -17.17
CA LEU A 453 23.60 -15.28 -16.07
C LEU A 453 22.81 -16.55 -16.44
N SER A 454 22.27 -16.65 -17.65
CA SER A 454 21.52 -17.84 -18.07
C SER A 454 22.41 -19.08 -18.09
N ARG A 455 23.65 -18.97 -18.62
CA ARG A 455 24.64 -20.06 -18.59
C ARG A 455 25.04 -20.42 -17.16
N TRP A 456 25.21 -19.42 -16.30
CA TRP A 456 25.53 -19.64 -14.89
C TRP A 456 24.40 -20.38 -14.17
N LEU A 457 23.13 -19.99 -14.38
CA LEU A 457 21.97 -20.69 -13.84
C LEU A 457 21.86 -22.13 -14.35
N ALA A 458 22.21 -22.38 -15.61
CA ALA A 458 22.30 -23.73 -16.17
C ALA A 458 23.33 -24.59 -15.42
N ALA A 459 24.52 -24.04 -15.15
CA ALA A 459 25.57 -24.70 -14.37
C ALA A 459 25.18 -24.95 -12.90
N GLN A 460 24.22 -24.18 -12.36
CA GLN A 460 23.64 -24.38 -11.02
C GLN A 460 22.43 -25.34 -11.02
N HIS A 461 22.16 -26.00 -12.15
CA HIS A 461 21.05 -26.92 -12.36
C HIS A 461 19.67 -26.31 -12.07
N ILE A 462 19.49 -25.03 -12.41
CA ILE A 462 18.18 -24.38 -12.28
C ILE A 462 17.26 -24.85 -13.42
N PRO A 463 16.03 -25.34 -13.12
CA PRO A 463 15.12 -25.86 -14.12
C PRO A 463 14.83 -24.85 -15.24
N GLY A 464 14.88 -25.34 -16.49
CA GLY A 464 14.59 -24.55 -17.70
C GLY A 464 15.79 -23.78 -18.26
N PHE A 465 16.97 -23.82 -17.65
CA PHE A 465 18.19 -23.17 -18.20
C PHE A 465 19.21 -24.16 -18.79
N GLY A 466 19.15 -25.43 -18.41
CA GLY A 466 19.93 -26.49 -19.05
C GLY A 466 19.38 -26.86 -20.43
N SER A 467 20.26 -27.45 -21.25
CA SER A 467 19.91 -28.13 -22.52
C SER A 467 19.11 -29.39 -22.27
#